data_AF-A0A497NFF1-F1
#
_entry.id   AF-A0A497NFF1-F1
#
_cell.length_a   1.000
_cell.length_b   1.000
_cell.length_c   1.000
_cell.angle_alpha   90.00
_cell.angle_beta   90.00
_cell.angle_gamma   90.00
#
_symmetry.space_group_name_H-M   'P 1'
#
loop_
_entity.id
_entity.type
_entity.pdbx_description
1 polymer ?
#
loop_
_entity_poly.entity_id
_entity_poly.type
_entity_poly.pdbx_seq_one_letter_code
_entity_poly.pdbx_strand_id
1 'polypeptide(L)' 'MQTGYTRTNIKLKCSEKVLTIAVYAEEKKYCKKIELPAEVDPKVSKANYKNDVLDIILTKVTKKNLKGKSID' A
#
# COMPACT_ATOMS: atom_id res chain seq x y z
N MET A 1 23.21 -29.41 3.27
CA MET A 1 23.23 -28.13 4.01
C MET A 1 22.25 -27.20 3.32
N GLN A 2 21.13 -26.87 3.96
CA GLN A 2 20.11 -26.01 3.34
C GLN A 2 20.47 -24.56 3.69
N THR A 3 20.89 -23.80 2.67
CA THR A 3 21.34 -22.41 2.80
C THR A 3 20.23 -21.54 3.39
N GLY A 4 20.58 -20.78 4.44
CA GLY A 4 19.67 -19.88 5.15
C GLY A 4 19.10 -18.83 4.21
N TYR A 5 17.86 -19.02 3.79
CA TYR A 5 17.08 -17.99 3.13
C TYR A 5 16.49 -17.12 4.24
N THR A 6 17.12 -15.98 4.53
CA THR A 6 16.58 -15.01 5.48
C THR A 6 15.16 -14.65 5.05
N ARG A 7 14.16 -15.10 5.81
CA ARG A 7 12.74 -14.92 5.47
C ARG A 7 12.33 -13.49 5.81
N THR A 8 12.56 -12.54 4.91
CA THR A 8 11.98 -11.19 5.04
C THR A 8 10.47 -11.29 4.90
N ASN A 9 9.74 -10.92 5.96
CA ASN A 9 8.28 -10.88 5.94
C ASN A 9 7.80 -9.44 5.83
N ILE A 10 7.15 -9.11 4.71
CA ILE A 10 6.59 -7.78 4.44
C ILE A 10 5.07 -7.84 4.63
N LYS A 11 4.54 -7.00 5.51
CA LYS A 11 3.11 -6.78 5.71
C LYS A 11 2.72 -5.39 5.23
N LEU A 12 1.78 -5.33 4.30
CA LEU A 12 1.18 -4.10 3.81
C LEU A 12 -0.25 -3.99 4.32
N LYS A 13 -0.61 -2.83 4.86
CA LYS A 13 -2.00 -2.48 5.16
C LYS A 13 -2.29 -1.12 4.55
N CYS A 14 -3.32 -1.05 3.72
CA CYS A 14 -3.78 0.20 3.13
C CYS A 14 -5.21 0.45 3.60
N SER A 15 -5.45 1.60 4.21
CA SER A 15 -6.78 2.19 4.33
C SER A 15 -6.99 3.23 3.24
N GLU A 16 -8.12 3.92 3.24
CA GLU A 16 -8.40 4.99 2.28
C GLU A 16 -7.37 6.12 2.33
N LYS A 17 -6.79 6.41 3.50
CA LYS A 17 -5.89 7.56 3.72
C LYS A 17 -4.51 7.22 4.26
N VAL A 18 -4.24 5.96 4.61
CA VAL A 18 -2.97 5.59 5.24
C VAL A 18 -2.44 4.28 4.66
N LEU A 19 -1.18 4.30 4.24
CA LEU A 19 -0.41 3.11 3.92
C LEU A 19 0.52 2.79 5.10
N THR A 20 0.42 1.58 5.65
CA THR A 20 1.34 1.04 6.65
C THR A 20 2.19 -0.06 6.03
N ILE A 21 3.51 0.10 6.12
CA ILE A 21 4.51 -0.87 5.66
C ILE A 21 5.24 -1.39 6.90
N ALA A 22 5.12 -2.68 7.16
CA ALA A 22 5.84 -3.35 8.24
C ALA A 22 6.73 -4.46 7.68
N VAL A 23 8.01 -4.43 8.02
CA VAL A 23 9.01 -5.43 7.62
C VAL A 23 9.54 -6.09 8.88
N TYR A 24 9.44 -7.42 8.92
CA TYR A 24 10.00 -8.25 9.97
C TYR A 24 11.12 -9.08 9.35
N ALA A 25 12.36 -8.76 9.72
CA ALA A 25 13.54 -9.58 9.47
C ALA A 25 14.14 -9.98 10.82
N GLU A 26 14.98 -11.01 10.84
CA GLU A 26 15.62 -11.52 12.06
C GLU A 26 16.41 -10.42 12.80
N GLU A 27 17.00 -9.51 12.03
CA GLU A 27 17.93 -8.48 12.49
C GLU A 27 17.24 -7.14 12.77
N LYS A 28 16.07 -6.88 12.15
CA LYS A 28 15.41 -5.59 12.19
C LYS A 28 13.90 -5.67 12.00
N LYS A 29 13.19 -4.83 12.76
CA LYS A 29 11.76 -4.53 12.55
C LYS A 29 11.64 -3.11 12.07
N TYR A 30 11.08 -2.92 10.89
CA TYR A 30 10.78 -1.59 10.34
C TYR A 30 9.27 -1.42 10.24
N CYS A 31 8.75 -0.28 10.69
CA CYS A 31 7.34 0.07 10.54
C CYS A 31 7.23 1.54 10.13
N LYS A 32 6.59 1.80 9.00
CA LYS A 32 6.31 3.16 8.53
C LYS A 32 4.83 3.30 8.22
N LYS A 33 4.24 4.36 8.75
CA LYS A 33 2.91 4.84 8.37
C LYS A 33 3.08 6.05 7.46
N ILE A 34 2.34 6.07 6.36
CA ILE A 34 2.39 7.12 5.34
C ILE A 34 0.96 7.62 5.19
N GLU A 35 0.73 8.88 5.51
CA GLU A 35 -0.51 9.56 5.16
C GLU A 35 -0.54 9.84 3.66
N LEU A 36 -1.66 9.50 3.03
CA LEU A 36 -1.84 9.62 1.59
C LEU A 36 -2.45 10.98 1.26
N PRO A 37 -1.96 11.64 0.19
CA PRO A 37 -2.45 12.96 -0.20
C PRO A 37 -3.90 12.94 -0.73
N ALA A 38 -4.45 11.75 -1.00
CA ALA A 38 -5.80 11.56 -1.51
C ALA A 38 -6.38 10.24 -0.97
N GLU A 39 -7.69 10.09 -1.05
CA GLU A 39 -8.34 8.81 -0.78
C GLU A 39 -8.03 7.82 -1.89
N VAL A 40 -7.75 6.56 -1.52
CA VAL A 40 -7.46 5.47 -2.44
C VAL A 40 -8.41 4.30 -2.22
N ASP A 41 -8.61 3.47 -3.23
CA ASP A 41 -9.33 2.21 -3.12
C ASP A 41 -8.32 1.06 -2.97
N PRO A 42 -8.17 0.48 -1.76
CA PRO A 42 -7.25 -0.63 -1.54
C PRO A 42 -7.60 -1.89 -2.34
N LYS A 43 -8.87 -2.09 -2.71
CA LYS A 43 -9.33 -3.32 -3.37
C LYS A 43 -8.79 -3.48 -4.78
N VAL A 44 -8.56 -2.37 -5.46
CA VAL A 44 -8.03 -2.33 -6.84
C VAL A 44 -6.56 -1.88 -6.90
N SER A 45 -5.95 -1.61 -5.75
CA SER A 45 -4.54 -1.24 -5.64
C SER A 45 -3.64 -2.48 -5.66
N LYS A 46 -2.37 -2.31 -6.06
CA LYS A 46 -1.43 -3.43 -6.27
C LYS A 46 -0.09 -3.15 -5.60
N ALA A 47 0.58 -4.23 -5.18
CA ALA A 47 1.94 -4.19 -4.68
C ALA A 47 2.77 -5.32 -5.31
N ASN A 48 4.05 -5.05 -5.58
CA ASN A 48 5.01 -6.01 -6.08
C ASN A 48 6.32 -5.88 -5.30
N TYR A 49 6.95 -7.02 -4.98
CA TYR A 49 8.28 -7.05 -4.39
C TYR A 49 9.21 -7.84 -5.30
N LYS A 50 10.25 -7.18 -5.81
CA LYS A 50 11.24 -7.79 -6.70
C LYS A 50 12.60 -7.13 -6.48
N ASN A 51 13.64 -7.96 -6.36
CA ASN A 51 15.03 -7.50 -6.19
C ASN A 51 15.18 -6.44 -5.08
N ASP A 52 14.59 -6.71 -3.92
CA ASP A 52 14.60 -5.82 -2.75
C ASP A 52 13.92 -4.45 -2.90
N VAL A 53 13.18 -4.26 -3.99
CA VAL A 53 12.34 -3.09 -4.23
C VAL A 53 10.88 -3.44 -4.02
N LEU A 54 10.20 -2.65 -3.19
CA LEU A 54 8.75 -2.69 -3.00
C LEU A 54 8.11 -1.58 -3.84
N ASP A 55 7.39 -1.98 -4.89
CA ASP A 55 6.60 -1.09 -5.74
C ASP A 55 5.11 -1.18 -5.35
N ILE A 56 4.46 -0.04 -5.17
CA ILE A 56 3.05 0.06 -4.74
C ILE A 56 2.34 1.08 -5.62
N ILE A 57 1.29 0.61 -6.30
CA ILE A 57 0.42 1.43 -7.13
C ILE A 57 -0.93 1.55 -6.43
N LEU A 58 -1.27 2.76 -5.99
CA LEU A 58 -2.52 3.08 -5.31
C LEU A 58 -3.49 3.81 -6.25
N THR A 59 -4.68 3.27 -6.41
CA THR A 59 -5.73 3.86 -7.26
C THR A 59 -6.52 4.87 -6.44
N LYS A 60 -6.53 6.15 -6.85
CA LYS A 60 -7.34 7.18 -6.20
C LYS A 60 -8.83 6.85 -6.31
N VAL A 61 -9.59 7.11 -5.26
CA VAL A 61 -11.06 7.11 -5.35
C VAL A 61 -11.46 8.28 -6.23
N THR A 62 -11.96 7.99 -7.43
CA THR A 62 -12.65 9.02 -8.22
C THR A 62 -14.04 9.18 -7.65
N LYS A 63 -14.38 10.36 -7.13
CA LYS A 63 -15.79 10.70 -6.85
C LYS A 63 -16.56 10.51 -8.15
N LYS A 64 -17.38 9.46 -8.23
CA LYS A 64 -18.22 9.18 -9.40
C LYS A 64 -18.95 10.48 -9.74
N ASN A 65 -18.66 10.98 -10.93
CA ASN A 65 -19.36 12.00 -11.69
C ASN A 65 -20.63 12.51 -11.00
N LEU A 66 -20.48 13.54 -10.14
CA LEU A 66 -21.61 14.38 -9.77
C LEU A 66 -21.96 15.14 -11.05
N LYS A 67 -22.75 14.52 -11.92
CA LYS A 67 -23.40 15.23 -13.01
C LYS A 67 -24.33 16.23 -12.33
N GLY A 68 -23.86 17.48 -12.23
CA GLY A 68 -24.68 18.57 -11.73
C GLY A 68 -26.02 18.57 -12.47
N LYS A 69 -27.12 18.64 -11.73
CA LYS A 69 -28.42 18.91 -12.32
C LYS A 69 -28.66 20.41 -12.19
N SER A 70 -29.17 21.02 -13.26
CA SER A 70 -29.77 22.35 -13.16
C SER A 70 -30.89 22.31 -12.12
N ILE A 71 -30.90 23.32 -11.26
CA ILE A 71 -31.96 23.62 -10.31
C ILE A 71 -32.58 24.95 -10.75
N ASP A 72 -33.90 25.04 -10.59
CA ASP A 72 -34.75 26.19 -10.97
C ASP A 72 -34.50 27.40 -10.08
#